data_AF-A0A841C8P1-F1
#
_entry.id   AF-A0A841C8P1-F1
#
_cell.length_a   1.000
_cell.length_b   1.000
_cell.length_c   1.000
_cell.angle_alpha   90.00
_cell.angle_beta   90.00
_cell.angle_gamma   90.00
#
_symmetry.space_group_name_H-M   'P 1'
#
loop_
_entity.id
_entity.type
_entity.pdbx_description
1 polymer ?
#
loop_
_entity_poly.entity_id
_entity_poly.type
_entity_poly.pdbx_seq_one_letter_code
_entity_poly.pdbx_strand_id
1 'polypeptide(L)'
;MQYTRPPQRSLRSHADRQKLLDEAISKNILEVAEKLGMDVVHKSGTYYWSEHDSLKFNVEKNYFYWNSRRIGGGPIQLVELIKECERKEALKFLTGIDVSRYTGRSQTERKDFHYFLTDHKTFDLARNYLKQERGLSDETIDFFHSQGLITQSSFKDTATGKTEPVVVFKAFDNKGKLQGITVQGIWRNETHGKREHLKRTLGNGFYGMTVRVGNPPKPSEISSERPLVIAGAESPIDLMSYYELFKEKIGDAVLTSMNGLRKGNISTLLANELQTKSPENMKDKVLDTIEESIQPTQSIKIILAVDNDEIKTDAKTGVITQAGKDFVDDFNITKIPVVSHIPKLLEGQVKADWNETLKVVKSPKKAPKNAFEKRLDKLPTSSLKASQNVNQTLKNKSNIKLG
;
A
#
# COMPACT_ATOMS: atom_id res chain seq x y z
N MET A 1 27.90 -59.36 -20.33
CA MET A 1 28.30 -58.07 -19.72
C MET A 1 27.09 -57.48 -19.02
N GLN A 2 27.19 -57.20 -17.72
CA GLN A 2 26.12 -56.61 -16.92
C GLN A 2 25.97 -55.13 -17.29
N TYR A 3 24.74 -54.70 -17.57
CA TYR A 3 24.41 -53.30 -17.79
C TYR A 3 24.47 -52.55 -16.44
N THR A 4 25.50 -51.73 -16.25
CA THR A 4 25.59 -50.80 -15.11
C THR A 4 24.79 -49.54 -15.40
N ARG A 5 23.72 -49.33 -14.61
CA ARG A 5 22.92 -48.09 -14.60
C ARG A 5 23.83 -46.89 -14.32
N PRO A 6 23.78 -45.80 -15.11
CA PRO A 6 24.62 -44.63 -14.86
C PRO A 6 24.29 -44.04 -13.47
N PRO A 7 25.29 -43.48 -12.76
CA PRO A 7 25.10 -43.00 -11.41
C PRO A 7 24.08 -41.87 -11.39
N GLN A 8 22.92 -42.11 -10.78
CA GLN A 8 22.00 -41.03 -10.40
C GLN A 8 22.74 -40.17 -9.36
N ARG A 9 23.11 -38.95 -9.75
CA ARG A 9 23.79 -37.97 -8.87
C ARG A 9 22.84 -37.60 -7.73
N SER A 10 22.87 -38.36 -6.63
CA SER A 10 22.16 -37.97 -5.41
C SER A 10 22.87 -36.75 -4.84
N LEU A 11 22.18 -35.62 -4.69
CA LEU A 11 22.73 -34.41 -4.06
C LEU A 11 22.95 -34.68 -2.57
N ARG A 12 24.20 -34.88 -2.15
CA ARG A 12 24.53 -35.27 -0.76
C ARG A 12 24.90 -34.09 0.12
N SER A 13 25.40 -32.97 -0.43
CA SER A 13 25.87 -31.81 0.37
C SER A 13 25.01 -30.55 0.22
N HIS A 14 25.15 -29.60 1.16
CA HIS A 14 24.58 -28.25 1.04
C HIS A 14 25.17 -27.46 -0.13
N ALA A 15 26.45 -27.63 -0.42
CA ALA A 15 27.14 -26.98 -1.52
C ALA A 15 26.57 -27.43 -2.87
N ASP A 16 26.28 -28.72 -3.04
CA ASP A 16 25.68 -29.24 -4.27
C ASP A 16 24.26 -28.70 -4.50
N ARG A 17 23.49 -28.51 -3.41
CA ARG A 17 22.16 -27.90 -3.46
C ARG A 17 22.21 -26.43 -3.84
N GLN A 18 23.19 -25.69 -3.30
CA GLN A 18 23.39 -24.28 -3.66
C GLN A 18 23.80 -24.14 -5.12
N LYS A 19 24.75 -24.98 -5.58
CA LYS A 19 25.18 -25.00 -6.98
C LYS A 19 24.03 -25.29 -7.95
N LEU A 20 23.11 -26.19 -7.58
CA LEU A 20 21.92 -26.50 -8.38
C LEU A 20 20.92 -25.33 -8.44
N LEU A 21 20.73 -24.61 -7.32
CA LEU A 21 19.92 -23.38 -7.32
C LEU A 21 20.55 -22.30 -8.20
N ASP A 22 21.85 -22.08 -8.06
CA ASP A 22 22.57 -21.05 -8.82
C ASP A 22 22.49 -21.36 -10.32
N GLU A 23 22.65 -22.64 -10.70
CA GLU A 23 22.47 -23.08 -12.08
C GLU A 23 21.05 -22.79 -12.60
N ALA A 24 20.02 -23.12 -11.81
CA ALA A 24 18.63 -22.91 -12.20
C ALA A 24 18.24 -21.41 -12.27
N ILE A 25 18.78 -20.57 -11.38
CA ILE A 25 18.58 -19.12 -11.41
C ILE A 25 19.31 -18.48 -12.59
N SER A 26 20.45 -19.05 -13.01
CA SER A 26 21.24 -18.55 -14.14
C SER A 26 20.72 -18.95 -15.52
N LYS A 27 19.74 -19.86 -15.62
CA LYS A 27 19.18 -20.25 -16.93
C LYS A 27 18.58 -19.03 -17.62
N ASN A 28 18.86 -18.87 -18.91
CA ASN A 28 18.30 -17.78 -19.69
C ASN A 28 16.76 -17.90 -19.72
N ILE A 29 16.07 -16.85 -19.29
CA ILE A 29 14.62 -16.86 -19.13
C ILE A 29 13.87 -16.99 -20.46
N LEU A 30 14.45 -16.53 -21.58
CA LEU A 30 13.85 -16.68 -22.91
C LEU A 30 13.96 -18.13 -23.40
N GLU A 31 15.11 -18.78 -23.21
CA GLU A 31 15.27 -20.21 -23.54
C GLU A 31 14.35 -21.10 -22.68
N VAL A 32 14.11 -20.71 -21.43
CA VAL A 32 13.16 -21.40 -20.56
C VAL A 32 11.74 -21.21 -21.07
N ALA A 33 11.36 -20.00 -21.48
CA ALA A 33 10.05 -19.73 -22.08
C ALA A 33 9.83 -20.57 -23.35
N GLU A 34 10.83 -20.64 -24.24
CA GLU A 34 10.78 -21.48 -25.45
C GLU A 34 10.60 -22.97 -25.10
N LYS A 35 11.34 -23.49 -24.13
CA LYS A 35 11.19 -24.89 -23.64
C LYS A 35 9.84 -25.16 -22.99
N LEU A 36 9.18 -24.13 -22.49
CA LEU A 36 7.82 -24.20 -21.96
C LEU A 36 6.75 -24.14 -23.08
N GLY A 37 7.17 -24.03 -24.34
CA GLY A 37 6.27 -23.90 -25.48
C GLY A 37 5.66 -22.51 -25.61
N MET A 38 6.25 -21.50 -24.94
CA MET A 38 5.77 -20.12 -25.05
C MET A 38 6.26 -19.51 -26.36
N ASP A 39 5.34 -19.02 -27.16
CA ASP A 39 5.65 -18.25 -28.35
C ASP A 39 6.02 -16.81 -27.96
N VAL A 40 7.32 -16.56 -27.79
CA VAL A 40 7.83 -15.26 -27.34
C VAL A 40 8.11 -14.38 -28.54
N VAL A 41 7.46 -13.22 -28.58
CA VAL A 41 7.58 -12.23 -29.64
C VAL A 41 8.30 -10.99 -29.13
N HIS A 42 9.08 -10.36 -30.01
CA HIS A 42 9.81 -9.13 -29.73
C HIS A 42 9.15 -7.96 -30.47
N LYS A 43 8.65 -6.96 -29.71
CA LYS A 43 8.04 -5.75 -30.26
C LYS A 43 8.44 -4.55 -29.43
N SER A 44 8.81 -3.46 -30.10
CA SER A 44 9.14 -2.18 -29.46
C SER A 44 10.19 -2.27 -28.34
N GLY A 45 11.19 -3.14 -28.51
CA GLY A 45 12.28 -3.30 -27.54
C GLY A 45 11.90 -4.09 -26.29
N THR A 46 10.80 -4.84 -26.30
CA THR A 46 10.37 -5.69 -25.19
C THR A 46 9.93 -7.06 -25.70
N TYR A 47 10.28 -8.10 -24.96
CA TYR A 47 9.84 -9.47 -25.21
C TYR A 47 8.55 -9.75 -24.42
N TYR A 48 7.57 -10.38 -25.06
CA TYR A 48 6.31 -10.75 -24.43
C TYR A 48 5.79 -12.06 -25.01
N TRP A 49 4.89 -12.72 -24.29
CA TRP A 49 4.24 -13.93 -24.78
C TRP A 49 3.11 -13.56 -25.75
N SER A 50 3.09 -14.16 -26.95
CA SER A 50 2.13 -13.82 -27.99
C SER A 50 0.68 -14.10 -27.60
N GLU A 51 0.43 -15.16 -26.82
CA GLU A 51 -0.90 -15.50 -26.29
C GLU A 51 -1.34 -14.58 -25.15
N HIS A 52 -0.38 -13.94 -24.46
CA HIS A 52 -0.63 -13.07 -23.31
C HIS A 52 0.30 -11.84 -23.32
N ASP A 53 -0.13 -10.78 -24.00
CA ASP A 53 0.60 -9.52 -24.18
C ASP A 53 1.02 -8.79 -22.89
N SER A 54 0.31 -9.09 -21.79
CA SER A 54 0.58 -8.57 -20.45
C SER A 54 1.74 -9.29 -19.74
N LEU A 55 2.18 -10.46 -20.21
CA LEU A 55 3.37 -11.16 -19.70
C LEU A 55 4.61 -10.71 -20.48
N LYS A 56 5.47 -9.96 -19.79
CA LYS A 56 6.68 -9.34 -20.35
C LYS A 56 7.94 -9.93 -19.75
N PHE A 57 8.99 -10.04 -20.55
CA PHE A 57 10.32 -10.48 -20.14
C PHE A 57 11.30 -9.31 -20.13
N ASN A 58 12.12 -9.25 -19.09
CA ASN A 58 13.29 -8.40 -18.98
C ASN A 58 14.53 -9.31 -19.07
N VAL A 59 15.18 -9.29 -20.22
CA VAL A 59 16.33 -10.15 -20.53
C VAL A 59 17.55 -9.77 -19.68
N GLU A 60 17.80 -8.48 -19.49
CA GLU A 60 18.93 -7.98 -18.67
C GLU A 60 18.86 -8.45 -17.22
N LYS A 61 17.65 -8.51 -16.66
CA LYS A 61 17.41 -8.95 -15.27
C LYS A 61 17.11 -10.44 -15.15
N ASN A 62 17.09 -11.16 -16.26
CA ASN A 62 16.67 -12.56 -16.34
C ASN A 62 15.33 -12.83 -15.62
N TYR A 63 14.33 -11.99 -15.93
CA TYR A 63 13.11 -11.84 -15.12
C TYR A 63 11.85 -11.71 -15.98
N PHE A 64 10.71 -12.22 -15.52
CA PHE A 64 9.41 -12.02 -16.17
C PHE A 64 8.44 -11.31 -15.21
N TYR A 65 7.48 -10.59 -15.80
CA TYR A 65 6.37 -9.99 -15.06
C TYR A 65 5.08 -10.09 -15.87
N TRP A 66 4.06 -10.67 -15.26
CA TRP A 66 2.71 -10.75 -15.79
C TRP A 66 1.84 -9.65 -15.18
N ASN A 67 1.62 -8.59 -15.94
CA ASN A 67 0.98 -7.38 -15.46
C ASN A 67 -0.47 -7.62 -15.01
N SER A 68 -1.26 -8.38 -15.78
CA SER A 68 -2.67 -8.66 -15.45
C SER A 68 -2.83 -9.53 -14.20
N ARG A 69 -1.85 -10.39 -13.90
CA ARG A 69 -1.86 -11.26 -12.70
C ARG A 69 -1.03 -10.71 -11.53
N ARG A 70 -0.27 -9.63 -11.75
CA ARG A 70 0.70 -9.04 -10.80
C ARG A 70 1.70 -10.06 -10.23
N ILE A 71 2.10 -11.04 -11.04
CA ILE A 71 3.06 -12.10 -10.68
C ILE A 71 4.34 -11.88 -11.48
N GLY A 72 5.50 -12.13 -10.85
CA GLY A 72 6.77 -12.14 -11.56
C GLY A 72 7.84 -12.89 -10.81
N GLY A 73 8.94 -13.16 -11.49
CA GLY A 73 10.04 -13.93 -10.93
C GLY A 73 11.12 -14.25 -11.95
N GLY A 74 12.07 -15.07 -11.52
CA GLY A 74 13.12 -15.60 -12.39
C GLY A 74 12.70 -16.89 -13.10
N PRO A 75 13.65 -17.61 -13.70
CA PRO A 75 13.39 -18.82 -14.49
C PRO A 75 12.64 -19.92 -13.73
N ILE A 76 12.92 -20.09 -12.44
CA ILE A 76 12.25 -21.12 -11.62
C ILE A 76 10.76 -20.78 -11.46
N GLN A 77 10.44 -19.52 -11.14
CA GLN A 77 9.07 -19.06 -10.98
C GLN A 77 8.28 -19.10 -12.29
N LEU A 78 8.95 -18.91 -13.43
CA LEU A 78 8.30 -19.04 -14.74
C LEU A 78 7.83 -20.47 -14.97
N VAL A 79 8.67 -21.46 -14.65
CA VAL A 79 8.31 -22.88 -14.79
C VAL A 79 7.22 -23.28 -13.78
N GLU A 80 7.33 -22.85 -12.53
CA GLU A 80 6.28 -23.04 -11.51
C GLU A 80 4.92 -22.51 -12.02
N LEU A 81 4.93 -21.33 -12.66
CA LEU A 81 3.73 -20.67 -13.16
C LEU A 81 3.12 -21.34 -14.40
N ILE A 82 3.94 -21.69 -15.40
CA ILE A 82 3.43 -22.21 -16.69
C ILE A 82 3.10 -23.70 -16.61
N LYS A 83 3.84 -24.48 -15.80
CA LYS A 83 3.56 -25.91 -15.60
C LYS A 83 2.68 -26.21 -14.39
N GLU A 84 2.30 -25.19 -13.63
CA GLU A 84 1.52 -25.32 -12.38
C GLU A 84 2.11 -26.38 -11.44
N CYS A 85 3.44 -26.34 -11.28
CA CYS A 85 4.20 -27.41 -10.65
C CYS A 85 4.94 -26.92 -9.38
N GLU A 86 5.31 -27.86 -8.51
CA GLU A 86 6.09 -27.51 -7.33
C GLU A 86 7.53 -27.12 -7.72
N ARG A 87 8.18 -26.33 -6.85
CA ARG A 87 9.57 -25.89 -7.05
C ARG A 87 10.55 -27.02 -7.36
N LYS A 88 10.32 -28.21 -6.82
CA LYS A 88 11.16 -29.39 -7.05
C LYS A 88 11.05 -29.88 -8.50
N GLU A 89 9.84 -29.85 -9.04
CA GLU A 89 9.54 -30.23 -10.42
C GLU A 89 10.06 -29.17 -11.38
N ALA A 90 9.93 -27.88 -11.01
CA ALA A 90 10.53 -26.78 -11.75
C ALA A 90 12.07 -26.88 -11.82
N LEU A 91 12.73 -27.19 -10.70
CA LEU A 91 14.18 -27.41 -10.67
C LEU A 91 14.61 -28.64 -11.48
N LYS A 92 13.84 -29.73 -11.41
CA LYS A 92 14.05 -30.91 -12.25
C LYS A 92 13.92 -30.59 -13.73
N PHE A 93 12.92 -29.79 -14.10
CA PHE A 93 12.74 -29.33 -15.48
C PHE A 93 13.91 -28.48 -15.97
N LEU A 94 14.41 -27.56 -15.12
CA LEU A 94 15.51 -26.66 -15.48
C LEU A 94 16.88 -27.32 -15.52
N THR A 95 17.14 -28.29 -14.64
CA THR A 95 18.48 -28.87 -14.43
C THR A 95 18.59 -30.33 -14.88
N GLY A 96 17.48 -31.01 -15.17
CA GLY A 96 17.43 -32.43 -15.51
C GLY A 96 17.76 -33.39 -14.36
N ILE A 97 18.04 -32.87 -13.16
CA ILE A 97 18.40 -33.66 -11.99
C ILE A 97 17.14 -34.04 -11.21
N ASP A 98 16.99 -35.33 -10.89
CA ASP A 98 15.87 -35.80 -10.08
C ASP A 98 16.11 -35.48 -8.59
N VAL A 99 15.46 -34.42 -8.14
CA VAL A 99 15.66 -33.84 -6.81
C VAL A 99 14.67 -34.44 -5.79
N SER A 100 14.61 -35.77 -5.69
CA SER A 100 13.69 -36.51 -4.80
C SER A 100 13.89 -36.22 -3.29
N ARG A 101 15.02 -35.61 -2.90
CA ARG A 101 15.31 -35.12 -1.53
C ARG A 101 15.50 -33.61 -1.44
N TYR A 102 15.14 -32.88 -2.48
CA TYR A 102 15.09 -31.44 -2.39
C TYR A 102 13.87 -31.07 -1.58
N THR A 103 13.99 -31.06 -0.25
CA THR A 103 13.29 -30.06 0.55
C THR A 103 13.92 -28.72 0.18
N GLY A 104 13.70 -28.30 -1.07
CA GLY A 104 14.01 -26.95 -1.50
C GLY A 104 13.44 -26.07 -0.44
N ARG A 105 14.27 -25.15 0.07
CA ARG A 105 13.84 -24.11 1.00
C ARG A 105 12.39 -23.79 0.65
N SER A 106 11.47 -24.24 1.52
CA SER A 106 10.16 -23.63 1.67
C SER A 106 10.41 -22.15 1.47
N GLN A 107 9.82 -21.58 0.40
CA GLN A 107 9.93 -20.19 -0.03
C GLN A 107 10.70 -19.39 1.02
N THR A 108 12.03 -19.19 0.86
CA THR A 108 12.95 -18.69 1.91
C THR A 108 12.15 -18.07 3.03
N GLU A 109 11.94 -18.80 4.15
CA GLU A 109 11.11 -18.33 5.26
C GLU A 109 11.33 -16.82 5.37
N ARG A 110 10.28 -16.03 5.07
CA ARG A 110 10.44 -14.57 5.01
C ARG A 110 11.08 -14.21 6.33
N LYS A 111 12.34 -13.76 6.27
CA LYS A 111 13.10 -13.48 7.50
C LYS A 111 12.26 -12.52 8.32
N ASP A 112 12.18 -12.80 9.61
CA ASP A 112 11.49 -11.96 10.56
C ASP A 112 11.86 -10.50 10.33
N PHE A 113 10.86 -9.64 10.26
CA PHE A 113 11.09 -8.23 10.06
C PHE A 113 11.83 -7.68 11.29
N HIS A 114 12.99 -7.07 11.03
CA HIS A 114 13.78 -6.42 12.07
C HIS A 114 13.56 -4.90 12.01
N TYR A 115 13.09 -4.35 13.13
CA TYR A 115 12.93 -2.91 13.28
C TYR A 115 14.29 -2.27 13.57
N PHE A 116 14.79 -1.49 12.62
CA PHE A 116 16.13 -0.88 12.66
C PHE A 116 16.13 0.61 13.04
N LEU A 117 14.94 1.20 13.19
CA LEU A 117 14.79 2.58 13.61
C LEU A 117 14.76 2.67 15.13
N THR A 118 15.18 3.82 15.68
CA THR A 118 15.11 4.08 17.12
C THR A 118 14.00 5.08 17.40
N ASP A 119 12.98 4.62 18.13
CA ASP A 119 11.87 5.48 18.56
C ASP A 119 12.40 6.62 19.43
N HIS A 120 11.97 7.83 19.13
CA HIS A 120 12.25 9.00 19.95
C HIS A 120 11.43 8.92 21.25
N LYS A 121 11.96 9.51 22.33
CA LYS A 121 11.23 9.65 23.60
C LYS A 121 10.04 10.60 23.50
N THR A 122 10.10 11.55 22.56
CA THR A 122 9.10 12.60 22.34
C THR A 122 8.38 12.37 21.02
N PHE A 123 7.09 12.70 20.99
CA PHE A 123 6.24 12.59 19.80
C PHE A 123 5.81 13.96 19.22
N ASP A 124 6.44 15.05 19.67
CA ASP A 124 5.95 16.42 19.43
C ASP A 124 5.99 16.83 17.95
N LEU A 125 7.04 16.47 17.20
CA LEU A 125 7.14 16.82 15.77
C LEU A 125 6.11 16.02 14.97
N ALA A 126 5.97 14.73 15.25
CA ALA A 126 4.99 13.87 14.61
C ALA A 126 3.56 14.32 14.92
N ARG A 127 3.25 14.67 16.18
CA ARG A 127 1.95 15.24 16.57
C ARG A 127 1.69 16.54 15.84
N ASN A 128 2.65 17.47 15.84
CA ASN A 128 2.48 18.76 15.17
C ASN A 128 2.23 18.58 13.67
N TYR A 129 2.97 17.68 13.02
CA TYR A 129 2.76 17.31 11.63
C TYR A 129 1.35 16.75 11.37
N LEU A 130 0.96 15.72 12.11
CA LEU A 130 -0.35 15.06 11.95
C LEU A 130 -1.51 16.03 12.22
N LYS A 131 -1.35 16.94 13.18
CA LYS A 131 -2.38 17.91 13.55
C LYS A 131 -2.45 19.07 12.56
N GLN A 132 -1.35 19.80 12.39
CA GLN A 132 -1.34 21.07 11.65
C GLN A 132 -1.34 20.85 10.14
N GLU A 133 -0.57 19.89 9.64
CA GLU A 133 -0.45 19.64 8.21
C GLU A 133 -1.50 18.64 7.72
N ARG A 134 -1.78 17.59 8.50
CA ARG A 134 -2.73 16.53 8.12
C ARG A 134 -4.14 16.74 8.66
N GLY A 135 -4.37 17.73 9.51
CA GLY A 135 -5.71 18.12 9.99
C GLY A 135 -6.33 17.15 10.99
N LEU A 136 -5.58 16.17 11.51
CA LEU A 136 -6.06 15.19 12.49
C LEU A 136 -6.27 15.85 13.85
N SER A 137 -7.31 15.42 14.58
CA SER A 137 -7.55 15.85 15.96
C SER A 137 -6.56 15.21 16.93
N ASP A 138 -6.35 15.84 18.10
CA ASP A 138 -5.53 15.24 19.16
C ASP A 138 -6.10 13.89 19.60
N GLU A 139 -7.44 13.77 19.69
CA GLU A 139 -8.12 12.52 20.05
C GLU A 139 -7.78 11.38 19.07
N THR A 140 -7.83 11.63 17.76
CA THR A 140 -7.43 10.64 16.76
C THR A 140 -5.95 10.30 16.88
N ILE A 141 -5.08 11.30 17.04
CA ILE A 141 -3.64 11.06 17.18
C ILE A 141 -3.35 10.20 18.43
N ASP A 142 -3.98 10.53 19.55
CA ASP A 142 -3.83 9.82 20.83
C ASP A 142 -4.35 8.38 20.75
N PHE A 143 -5.46 8.16 20.05
CA PHE A 143 -6.01 6.83 19.83
C PHE A 143 -5.01 5.90 19.12
N PHE A 144 -4.39 6.34 18.02
CA PHE A 144 -3.39 5.51 17.33
C PHE A 144 -2.05 5.43 18.08
N HIS A 145 -1.63 6.52 18.73
CA HIS A 145 -0.37 6.56 19.48
C HIS A 145 -0.41 5.67 20.73
N SER A 146 -1.51 5.71 21.50
CA SER A 146 -1.68 4.88 22.70
C SER A 146 -1.74 3.38 22.40
N GLN A 147 -2.17 2.99 21.19
CA GLN A 147 -2.09 1.60 20.72
C GLN A 147 -0.70 1.20 20.21
N GLY A 148 0.29 2.11 20.26
CA GLY A 148 1.64 1.85 19.78
C GLY A 148 1.75 1.73 18.25
N LEU A 149 0.73 2.18 17.51
CA LEU A 149 0.68 2.07 16.05
C LEU A 149 1.47 3.17 15.35
N ILE A 150 1.61 4.34 15.98
CA ILE A 150 2.39 5.47 15.47
C ILE A 150 3.46 5.89 16.46
N THR A 151 4.63 6.26 15.95
CA THR A 151 5.75 6.80 16.74
C THR A 151 6.56 7.78 15.90
N GLN A 152 7.50 8.48 16.54
CA GLN A 152 8.44 9.39 15.89
C GLN A 152 9.83 8.76 15.87
N SER A 153 10.53 8.87 14.74
CA SER A 153 11.93 8.45 14.62
C SER A 153 12.70 9.42 13.75
N SER A 154 14.00 9.20 13.61
CA SER A 154 14.84 9.77 12.55
C SER A 154 15.08 8.70 11.48
N PHE A 155 14.92 9.05 10.20
CA PHE A 155 15.28 8.18 9.07
C PHE A 155 16.53 8.70 8.39
N LYS A 156 17.54 7.84 8.23
CA LYS A 156 18.75 8.15 7.49
C LYS A 156 18.70 7.49 6.12
N ASP A 157 18.73 8.30 5.07
CA ASP A 157 18.87 7.80 3.70
C ASP A 157 20.32 7.33 3.49
N THR A 158 20.50 6.05 3.15
CA THR A 158 21.83 5.44 3.03
C THR A 158 22.59 5.90 1.79
N ALA A 159 21.91 6.38 0.75
CA ALA A 159 22.54 6.83 -0.49
C ALA A 159 23.05 8.27 -0.36
N THR A 160 22.28 9.14 0.30
CA THR A 160 22.63 10.57 0.46
C THR A 160 23.25 10.90 1.81
N GLY A 161 23.14 9.99 2.78
CA GLY A 161 23.58 10.20 4.17
C GLY A 161 22.69 11.16 4.98
N LYS A 162 21.71 11.82 4.35
CA LYS A 162 20.83 12.79 4.98
C LYS A 162 19.89 12.11 5.97
N THR A 163 19.56 12.83 7.04
CA THR A 163 18.64 12.38 8.08
C THR A 163 17.50 13.38 8.22
N GLU A 164 16.28 12.88 8.33
CA GLU A 164 15.08 13.70 8.56
C GLU A 164 14.17 13.04 9.60
N PRO A 165 13.39 13.82 10.38
CA PRO A 165 12.42 13.29 11.31
C PRO A 165 11.22 12.70 10.55
N VAL A 166 10.73 11.58 11.05
CA VAL A 166 9.67 10.80 10.40
C VAL A 166 8.61 10.36 11.40
N VAL A 167 7.38 10.22 10.91
CA VAL A 167 6.34 9.41 11.54
C VAL A 167 6.52 7.97 11.08
N VAL A 168 6.54 7.03 12.01
CA VAL A 168 6.59 5.59 11.72
C VAL A 168 5.23 4.98 12.06
N PHE A 169 4.61 4.36 11.07
CA PHE A 169 3.37 3.59 11.19
C PHE A 169 3.72 2.10 11.25
N LYS A 170 3.37 1.44 12.35
CA LYS A 170 3.74 0.05 12.64
C LYS A 170 2.63 -0.91 12.21
N ALA A 171 3.02 -2.03 11.58
CA ALA A 171 2.12 -3.07 11.13
C ALA A 171 2.43 -4.37 11.89
N PHE A 172 1.47 -4.82 12.71
CA PHE A 172 1.60 -6.01 13.55
C PHE A 172 0.72 -7.15 13.02
N ASP A 173 1.10 -8.39 13.33
CA ASP A 173 0.20 -9.54 13.19
C ASP A 173 -0.75 -9.70 14.38
N ASN A 174 -1.64 -10.69 14.31
CA ASN A 174 -2.61 -10.99 15.37
C ASN A 174 -1.97 -11.50 16.68
N LYS A 175 -0.67 -11.77 16.69
CA LYS A 175 0.10 -12.13 17.89
C LYS A 175 0.89 -10.94 18.45
N GLY A 176 0.75 -9.75 17.86
CA GLY A 176 1.48 -8.55 18.27
C GLY A 176 2.93 -8.50 17.79
N LYS A 177 3.34 -9.38 16.87
CA LYS A 177 4.69 -9.33 16.28
C LYS A 177 4.73 -8.30 15.16
N LEU A 178 5.73 -7.44 15.16
CA LEU A 178 5.92 -6.42 14.14
C LEU A 178 6.35 -7.07 12.82
N GLN A 179 5.53 -6.90 11.78
CA GLN A 179 5.73 -7.49 10.46
C GLN A 179 6.25 -6.47 9.43
N GLY A 180 6.06 -5.18 9.69
CA GLY A 180 6.54 -4.13 8.81
C GLY A 180 6.25 -2.74 9.35
N ILE A 181 6.75 -1.74 8.62
CA ILE A 181 6.51 -0.33 8.89
C ILE A 181 6.28 0.45 7.60
N THR A 182 5.51 1.53 7.71
CA THR A 182 5.51 2.62 6.74
C THR A 182 6.08 3.87 7.40
N VAL A 183 6.95 4.57 6.71
CA VAL A 183 7.66 5.76 7.19
C VAL A 183 7.24 6.95 6.36
N GLN A 184 6.92 8.07 7.03
CA GLN A 184 6.52 9.33 6.43
C GLN A 184 7.38 10.48 6.95
N GLY A 185 8.03 11.21 6.05
CA GLY A 185 8.82 12.41 6.36
C GLY A 185 7.94 13.53 6.91
N ILE A 186 8.38 14.14 8.00
CA ILE A 186 7.71 15.30 8.60
C ILE A 186 8.05 16.58 7.83
N TRP A 187 9.28 16.70 7.34
CA TRP A 187 9.69 17.89 6.58
C TRP A 187 9.33 17.78 5.11
N ARG A 188 8.80 18.88 4.59
CA ARG A 188 8.62 19.05 3.15
C ARG A 188 9.98 19.26 2.50
N ASN A 189 10.27 18.51 1.46
CA ASN A 189 11.52 18.58 0.71
C ASN A 189 11.25 18.27 -0.77
N GLU A 190 11.53 19.26 -1.62
CA GLU A 190 11.33 19.21 -3.08
C GLU A 190 12.18 18.11 -3.74
N THR A 191 13.28 17.67 -3.11
CA THR A 191 14.10 16.57 -3.64
C THR A 191 13.37 15.22 -3.64
N HIS A 192 12.23 15.11 -2.95
CA HIS A 192 11.36 13.92 -2.98
C HIS A 192 10.42 13.91 -4.21
N GLY A 193 10.57 14.87 -5.12
CA GLY A 193 9.78 15.00 -6.34
C GLY A 193 8.31 15.31 -6.04
N LYS A 194 7.39 14.72 -6.81
CA LYS A 194 5.93 14.97 -6.70
C LYS A 194 5.33 14.68 -5.32
N ARG A 195 6.01 13.91 -4.45
CA ARG A 195 5.48 13.48 -3.16
C ARG A 195 5.81 14.44 -2.01
N GLU A 196 6.71 15.39 -2.24
CA GLU A 196 7.12 16.48 -1.32
C GLU A 196 7.61 16.05 0.08
N HIS A 197 7.36 14.82 0.50
CA HIS A 197 7.78 14.22 1.76
C HIS A 197 8.31 12.81 1.48
N LEU A 198 9.23 12.35 2.33
CA LEU A 198 9.71 10.97 2.29
C LEU A 198 8.55 9.99 2.52
N LYS A 199 8.45 8.95 1.69
CA LYS A 199 7.57 7.79 1.95
C LYS A 199 8.29 6.49 1.65
N ARG A 200 8.32 5.57 2.60
CA ARG A 200 8.93 4.23 2.46
C ARG A 200 8.09 3.18 3.18
N THR A 201 7.98 1.98 2.63
CA THR A 201 7.36 0.83 3.28
C THR A 201 8.37 -0.31 3.33
N LEU A 202 8.51 -0.94 4.48
CA LEU A 202 9.52 -1.95 4.77
C LEU A 202 8.89 -3.14 5.51
N GLY A 203 9.44 -4.34 5.31
CA GLY A 203 8.93 -5.57 5.89
C GLY A 203 7.92 -6.28 4.98
N ASN A 204 7.00 -7.02 5.59
CA ASN A 204 5.99 -7.76 4.87
C ASN A 204 4.91 -6.80 4.34
N GLY A 205 4.93 -6.57 3.02
CA GLY A 205 4.01 -5.63 2.36
C GLY A 205 2.52 -5.97 2.45
N PHE A 206 2.15 -7.18 2.90
CA PHE A 206 0.75 -7.57 3.14
C PHE A 206 0.25 -7.23 4.55
N TYR A 207 1.12 -6.75 5.44
CA TYR A 207 0.71 -6.22 6.74
C TYR A 207 0.60 -4.70 6.67
N GLY A 208 -0.59 -4.21 6.96
CA GLY A 208 -0.91 -2.79 7.14
C GLY A 208 -0.92 -2.37 8.60
N MET A 209 -0.76 -1.07 8.86
CA MET A 209 -1.16 -0.51 10.16
C MET A 209 -2.65 -0.81 10.33
N THR A 210 -2.98 -1.49 11.42
CA THR A 210 -4.32 -2.04 11.64
C THR A 210 -4.81 -1.59 13.02
N VAL A 211 -6.08 -1.18 13.10
CA VAL A 211 -6.71 -0.73 14.32
C VAL A 211 -8.11 -1.32 14.44
N ARG A 212 -8.51 -1.70 15.66
CA ARG A 212 -9.88 -2.13 15.97
C ARG A 212 -10.67 -0.95 16.50
N VAL A 213 -11.89 -0.77 15.98
CA VAL A 213 -12.84 0.27 16.40
C VAL A 213 -14.08 -0.41 16.95
N GLY A 214 -14.55 0.05 18.10
CA GLY A 214 -15.61 -0.63 18.85
C GLY A 214 -15.15 -1.99 19.37
N ASN A 215 -16.02 -3.00 19.26
CA ASN A 215 -15.76 -4.39 19.65
C ASN A 215 -16.10 -5.38 18.51
N PRO A 216 -15.28 -5.41 17.43
CA PRO A 216 -15.47 -6.33 16.30
C PRO A 216 -15.61 -7.79 16.76
N PRO A 217 -16.48 -8.59 16.14
CA PRO A 217 -16.75 -9.96 16.56
C PRO A 217 -15.49 -10.83 16.47
N LYS A 218 -15.31 -11.71 17.46
CA LYS A 218 -14.36 -12.82 17.40
C LYS A 218 -14.87 -13.88 16.41
N PRO A 219 -14.01 -14.79 15.90
CA PRO A 219 -14.43 -15.84 14.95
C PRO A 219 -15.72 -16.58 15.31
N SER A 220 -15.91 -16.92 16.59
CA SER A 220 -17.08 -17.63 17.09
C SER A 220 -18.37 -16.80 17.14
N GLU A 221 -18.26 -15.47 17.05
CA GLU A 221 -19.37 -14.52 17.14
C GLU A 221 -19.80 -14.01 15.76
N ILE A 222 -19.05 -14.35 14.69
CA ILE A 222 -19.32 -13.88 13.34
C ILE A 222 -20.60 -14.54 12.82
N SER A 223 -21.59 -13.71 12.50
CA SER A 223 -22.86 -14.12 11.89
C SER A 223 -23.37 -13.04 10.93
N SER A 224 -24.46 -13.30 10.23
CA SER A 224 -25.09 -12.29 9.36
C SER A 224 -25.64 -11.09 10.15
N GLU A 225 -26.01 -11.28 11.41
CA GLU A 225 -26.51 -10.25 12.33
C GLU A 225 -25.37 -9.46 12.99
N ARG A 226 -24.19 -10.08 13.14
CA ARG A 226 -22.99 -9.45 13.68
C ARG A 226 -21.78 -9.74 12.78
N PRO A 227 -21.71 -9.10 11.60
CA PRO A 227 -20.69 -9.41 10.61
C PRO A 227 -19.31 -8.88 11.02
N LEU A 228 -18.26 -9.58 10.59
CA LEU A 228 -16.90 -9.03 10.62
C LEU A 228 -16.76 -7.97 9.52
N VAL A 229 -16.58 -6.71 9.92
CA VAL A 229 -16.36 -5.60 8.99
C VAL A 229 -14.86 -5.27 8.92
N ILE A 230 -14.29 -5.36 7.73
CA ILE A 230 -12.90 -4.95 7.44
C ILE A 230 -12.92 -3.74 6.50
N ALA A 231 -12.27 -2.65 6.88
CA ALA A 231 -12.12 -1.47 6.04
C ALA A 231 -10.65 -1.23 5.63
N GLY A 232 -10.38 -1.18 4.34
CA GLY A 232 -9.05 -0.91 3.78
C GLY A 232 -8.90 0.50 3.26
N ALA A 233 -7.97 1.28 3.80
CA ALA A 233 -7.56 2.57 3.24
C ALA A 233 -6.19 2.46 2.54
N GLU A 234 -5.90 3.32 1.56
CA GLU A 234 -4.68 3.19 0.75
C GLU A 234 -3.37 3.35 1.53
N SER A 235 -3.37 4.27 2.50
CA SER A 235 -2.20 4.60 3.30
C SER A 235 -2.55 4.81 4.78
N PRO A 236 -1.55 4.81 5.69
CA PRO A 236 -1.79 5.07 7.10
C PRO A 236 -2.45 6.43 7.39
N ILE A 237 -2.13 7.49 6.62
CA ILE A 237 -2.74 8.81 6.83
C ILE A 237 -4.19 8.81 6.35
N ASP A 238 -4.49 8.14 5.23
CA ASP A 238 -5.86 7.98 4.75
C ASP A 238 -6.68 7.13 5.71
N LEU A 239 -6.08 6.09 6.30
CA LEU A 239 -6.69 5.27 7.35
C LEU A 239 -7.09 6.12 8.57
N MET A 240 -6.17 6.95 9.08
CA MET A 240 -6.45 7.83 10.21
C MET A 240 -7.50 8.90 9.86
N SER A 241 -7.46 9.43 8.64
CA SER A 241 -8.41 10.45 8.17
C SER A 241 -9.81 9.86 7.98
N TYR A 242 -9.89 8.66 7.42
CA TYR A 242 -11.12 7.88 7.28
C TYR A 242 -11.69 7.51 8.66
N TYR A 243 -10.85 7.05 9.59
CA TYR A 243 -11.27 6.85 10.98
C TYR A 243 -11.88 8.12 11.57
N GLU A 244 -11.21 9.28 11.47
CA GLU A 244 -11.73 10.52 12.05
C GLU A 244 -13.06 10.98 11.45
N LEU A 245 -13.25 10.80 10.13
CA LEU A 245 -14.49 11.14 9.43
C LEU A 245 -15.67 10.24 9.81
N PHE A 246 -15.40 8.98 10.15
CA PHE A 246 -16.43 7.94 10.28
C PHE A 246 -16.49 7.24 11.64
N LYS A 247 -15.63 7.56 12.61
CA LYS A 247 -15.56 6.88 13.92
C LYS A 247 -16.90 6.82 14.66
N GLU A 248 -17.75 7.83 14.52
CA GLU A 248 -19.09 7.88 15.14
C GLU A 248 -20.14 7.03 14.41
N LYS A 249 -19.84 6.54 13.20
CA LYS A 249 -20.82 5.87 12.31
C LYS A 249 -20.38 4.47 11.88
N ILE A 250 -19.08 4.17 11.91
CA ILE A 250 -18.54 2.92 11.37
C ILE A 250 -18.89 1.70 12.23
N GLY A 251 -19.21 1.91 13.51
CA GLY A 251 -19.55 0.85 14.46
C GLY A 251 -18.35 -0.06 14.75
N ASP A 252 -18.63 -1.35 14.95
CA ASP A 252 -17.63 -2.38 15.19
C ASP A 252 -16.92 -2.77 13.89
N ALA A 253 -15.65 -2.36 13.73
CA ALA A 253 -14.87 -2.65 12.52
C ALA A 253 -13.37 -2.81 12.79
N VAL A 254 -12.69 -3.51 11.87
CA VAL A 254 -11.23 -3.59 11.82
C VAL A 254 -10.75 -2.79 10.61
N LEU A 255 -9.99 -1.72 10.83
CA LEU A 255 -9.52 -0.85 9.77
C LEU A 255 -8.02 -1.09 9.53
N THR A 256 -7.59 -1.09 8.27
CA THR A 256 -6.18 -1.33 7.91
C THR A 256 -5.70 -0.50 6.72
N SER A 257 -4.39 -0.23 6.66
CA SER A 257 -3.76 0.43 5.52
C SER A 257 -3.25 -0.60 4.51
N MET A 258 -3.58 -0.47 3.23
CA MET A 258 -3.18 -1.42 2.18
C MET A 258 -1.76 -1.19 1.63
N ASN A 259 -1.04 -0.17 2.11
CA ASN A 259 0.30 0.20 1.66
C ASN A 259 0.40 0.30 0.12
N GLY A 260 -0.66 0.85 -0.50
CA GLY A 260 -0.87 0.95 -1.95
C GLY A 260 -1.68 -0.22 -2.53
N LEU A 261 -2.98 0.02 -2.79
CA LEU A 261 -3.95 -0.79 -3.55
C LEU A 261 -3.60 -2.28 -3.79
N ARG A 262 -3.57 -3.06 -2.71
CA ARG A 262 -3.24 -4.49 -2.69
C ARG A 262 -4.34 -5.30 -2.00
N LYS A 263 -5.00 -6.19 -2.75
CA LYS A 263 -5.99 -7.15 -2.25
C LYS A 263 -5.41 -8.06 -1.15
N GLY A 264 -4.15 -8.45 -1.30
CA GLY A 264 -3.43 -9.31 -0.35
C GLY A 264 -3.36 -8.76 1.07
N ASN A 265 -3.43 -7.44 1.28
CA ASN A 265 -3.49 -6.84 2.62
C ASN A 265 -4.81 -7.17 3.33
N ILE A 266 -5.94 -6.99 2.63
CA ILE A 266 -7.26 -7.34 3.15
C ILE A 266 -7.38 -8.85 3.33
N SER A 267 -6.86 -9.63 2.40
CA SER A 267 -6.84 -11.10 2.53
C SER A 267 -6.04 -11.56 3.74
N THR A 268 -4.86 -10.99 3.96
CA THR A 268 -4.01 -11.35 5.09
C THR A 268 -4.67 -10.97 6.42
N LEU A 269 -5.29 -9.79 6.48
CA LEU A 269 -6.05 -9.38 7.66
C LEU A 269 -7.24 -10.32 7.89
N LEU A 270 -8.02 -10.64 6.87
CA LEU A 270 -9.16 -11.55 6.99
C LEU A 270 -8.72 -12.92 7.51
N ALA A 271 -7.62 -13.47 6.98
CA ALA A 271 -7.06 -14.72 7.47
C ALA A 271 -6.71 -14.66 8.96
N ASN A 272 -6.14 -13.55 9.41
CA ASN A 272 -5.78 -13.32 10.81
C ASN A 272 -6.99 -13.14 11.72
N GLU A 273 -8.00 -12.39 11.27
CA GLU A 273 -9.25 -12.15 12.00
C GLU A 273 -10.08 -13.43 12.13
N LEU A 274 -10.14 -14.26 11.08
CA LEU A 274 -10.78 -15.57 11.10
C LEU A 274 -9.94 -16.66 11.77
N GLN A 275 -8.69 -16.35 12.15
CA GLN A 275 -7.74 -17.30 12.72
C GLN A 275 -7.59 -18.57 11.87
N THR A 276 -7.49 -18.41 10.55
CA THR A 276 -7.38 -19.55 9.64
C THR A 276 -6.09 -20.33 9.89
N LYS A 277 -6.11 -21.62 9.55
CA LYS A 277 -4.91 -22.48 9.58
C LYS A 277 -3.98 -22.27 8.38
N SER A 278 -4.26 -21.27 7.54
CA SER A 278 -3.48 -21.01 6.33
C SER A 278 -2.03 -20.63 6.69
N PRO A 279 -1.03 -21.24 6.03
CA PRO A 279 0.36 -20.84 6.16
C PRO A 279 0.55 -19.34 5.85
N GLU A 280 1.54 -18.71 6.49
CA GLU A 280 1.79 -17.26 6.42
C GLU A 280 1.92 -16.73 4.99
N ASN A 281 2.55 -17.51 4.11
CA ASN A 281 2.76 -17.22 2.70
C ASN A 281 1.54 -17.46 1.78
N MET A 282 0.42 -17.91 2.34
CA MET A 282 -0.84 -18.15 1.65
C MET A 282 -1.96 -17.23 2.15
N LYS A 283 -1.71 -16.46 3.22
CA LYS A 283 -2.73 -15.57 3.81
C LYS A 283 -3.18 -14.49 2.84
N ASP A 284 -2.33 -14.04 1.92
CA ASP A 284 -2.65 -13.05 0.90
C ASP A 284 -3.63 -13.55 -0.17
N LYS A 285 -3.93 -14.86 -0.19
CA LYS A 285 -4.85 -15.52 -1.14
C LYS A 285 -6.15 -16.06 -0.52
N VAL A 286 -6.31 -15.96 0.79
CA VAL A 286 -7.52 -16.44 1.51
C VAL A 286 -8.81 -15.87 0.94
N LEU A 287 -8.82 -14.61 0.47
CA LEU A 287 -10.00 -14.05 -0.21
C LEU A 287 -10.36 -14.80 -1.49
N ASP A 288 -9.37 -15.21 -2.29
CA ASP A 288 -9.60 -15.97 -3.51
C ASP A 288 -10.11 -17.38 -3.16
N THR A 289 -9.54 -18.01 -2.13
CA THR A 289 -10.05 -19.29 -1.61
C THR A 289 -11.51 -19.18 -1.14
N ILE A 290 -11.88 -18.09 -0.48
CA ILE A 290 -13.27 -17.82 -0.08
C ILE A 290 -14.16 -17.72 -1.32
N GLU A 291 -13.78 -16.93 -2.32
CA GLU A 291 -14.56 -16.78 -3.55
C GLU A 291 -14.85 -18.13 -4.24
N GLU A 292 -13.86 -19.03 -4.26
CA GLU A 292 -13.96 -20.35 -4.89
C GLU A 292 -14.73 -21.38 -4.04
N SER A 293 -14.63 -21.30 -2.71
CA SER A 293 -14.97 -22.44 -1.84
C SER A 293 -16.22 -22.25 -0.98
N ILE A 294 -16.74 -21.02 -0.82
CA ILE A 294 -17.89 -20.77 0.07
C ILE A 294 -19.16 -20.39 -0.69
N GLN A 295 -20.30 -20.64 -0.05
CA GLN A 295 -21.57 -20.08 -0.48
C GLN A 295 -21.63 -18.58 -0.13
N PRO A 296 -22.39 -17.77 -0.90
CA PRO A 296 -22.58 -16.36 -0.59
C PRO A 296 -23.05 -16.15 0.86
N THR A 297 -22.43 -15.21 1.56
CA THR A 297 -22.73 -14.93 2.98
C THR A 297 -22.68 -13.43 3.28
N GLN A 298 -23.42 -13.01 4.30
CA GLN A 298 -23.41 -11.64 4.82
C GLN A 298 -22.56 -11.50 6.09
N SER A 299 -21.97 -12.58 6.61
CA SER A 299 -21.23 -12.54 7.88
C SER A 299 -19.85 -11.86 7.79
N ILE A 300 -19.37 -11.56 6.58
CA ILE A 300 -18.15 -10.78 6.36
C ILE A 300 -18.49 -9.63 5.43
N LYS A 301 -18.01 -8.43 5.74
CA LYS A 301 -18.15 -7.25 4.89
C LYS A 301 -16.80 -6.57 4.70
N ILE A 302 -16.48 -6.22 3.47
CA ILE A 302 -15.29 -5.45 3.12
C ILE A 302 -15.70 -4.06 2.68
N ILE A 303 -15.03 -3.05 3.22
CA ILE A 303 -15.12 -1.67 2.79
C ILE A 303 -13.78 -1.28 2.16
N LEU A 304 -13.81 -0.86 0.90
CA LEU A 304 -12.64 -0.34 0.19
C LEU A 304 -12.70 1.19 0.22
N ALA A 305 -12.00 1.80 1.17
CA ALA A 305 -11.87 3.24 1.33
C ALA A 305 -10.70 3.74 0.46
N VAL A 306 -10.90 3.77 -0.85
CA VAL A 306 -9.88 4.13 -1.85
C VAL A 306 -9.99 5.59 -2.26
N ASP A 307 -8.93 6.13 -2.84
CA ASP A 307 -8.88 7.51 -3.29
C ASP A 307 -9.67 7.68 -4.60
N ASN A 308 -10.14 8.90 -4.83
CA ASN A 308 -10.68 9.32 -6.11
C ASN A 308 -9.53 9.82 -6.97
N ASP A 309 -8.85 8.91 -7.66
CA ASP A 309 -7.69 9.25 -8.48
C ASP A 309 -8.04 10.08 -9.71
N GLU A 310 -7.05 10.83 -10.19
CA GLU A 310 -7.09 11.47 -11.50
C GLU A 310 -7.15 10.41 -12.61
N ILE A 311 -8.08 10.60 -13.54
CA ILE A 311 -8.17 9.78 -14.76
C ILE A 311 -6.94 10.03 -15.62
N LYS A 312 -6.21 8.96 -15.94
CA LYS A 312 -5.02 9.01 -16.79
C LYS A 312 -5.25 8.21 -18.06
N THR A 313 -4.90 8.81 -19.19
CA THR A 313 -4.88 8.13 -20.48
C THR A 313 -3.45 7.86 -20.89
N ASP A 314 -3.12 6.60 -21.16
CA ASP A 314 -1.84 6.24 -21.77
C ASP A 314 -1.84 6.72 -23.23
N ALA A 315 -0.92 7.64 -23.55
CA ALA A 315 -0.84 8.27 -24.86
C ALA A 315 -0.48 7.29 -26.00
N LYS A 316 0.07 6.11 -25.69
CA LYS A 316 0.48 5.09 -26.68
C LYS A 316 -0.56 4.01 -26.87
N THR A 317 -1.23 3.60 -25.81
CA THR A 317 -2.21 2.49 -25.85
C THR A 317 -3.66 2.99 -25.87
N GLY A 318 -3.90 4.26 -25.54
CA GLY A 318 -5.25 4.82 -25.37
C GLY A 318 -5.97 4.31 -24.12
N VAL A 319 -5.31 3.48 -23.29
CA VAL A 319 -5.92 2.90 -22.09
C VAL A 319 -6.17 4.00 -21.06
N ILE A 320 -7.42 4.09 -20.61
CA ILE A 320 -7.86 4.99 -19.55
C ILE A 320 -7.78 4.23 -18.23
N THR A 321 -7.14 4.83 -17.23
CA THR A 321 -6.95 4.26 -15.89
C THR A 321 -7.36 5.24 -14.82
N GLN A 322 -7.92 4.72 -13.74
CA GLN A 322 -8.19 5.44 -12.51
C GLN A 322 -7.93 4.49 -11.34
N ALA A 323 -6.72 4.55 -10.78
CA ALA A 323 -6.16 3.45 -9.99
C ALA A 323 -7.07 2.94 -8.84
N GLY A 324 -7.63 3.83 -8.02
CA GLY A 324 -8.56 3.46 -6.95
C GLY A 324 -9.84 2.80 -7.47
N LYS A 325 -10.43 3.33 -8.55
CA LYS A 325 -11.61 2.75 -9.19
C LYS A 325 -11.30 1.40 -9.85
N ASP A 326 -10.21 1.34 -10.62
CA ASP A 326 -9.74 0.10 -11.26
C ASP A 326 -9.49 -0.99 -10.21
N PHE A 327 -8.92 -0.63 -9.04
CA PHE A 327 -8.72 -1.59 -7.94
C PHE A 327 -10.03 -2.13 -7.35
N VAL A 328 -11.06 -1.28 -7.23
CA VAL A 328 -12.39 -1.71 -6.77
C VAL A 328 -13.03 -2.64 -7.79
N ASP A 329 -12.99 -2.26 -9.08
CA ASP A 329 -13.57 -3.03 -10.17
C ASP A 329 -12.85 -4.40 -10.31
N ASP A 330 -11.53 -4.42 -10.17
CA ASP A 330 -10.69 -5.62 -10.25
C ASP A 330 -10.65 -6.43 -8.93
N PHE A 331 -11.35 -6.01 -7.87
CA PHE A 331 -11.30 -6.70 -6.58
C PHE A 331 -11.85 -8.14 -6.69
N ASN A 332 -12.81 -8.36 -7.59
CA ASN A 332 -13.31 -9.67 -8.03
C ASN A 332 -13.68 -10.61 -6.87
N ILE A 333 -14.50 -10.11 -5.94
CA ILE A 333 -15.08 -10.90 -4.84
C ILE A 333 -16.60 -10.70 -4.87
N THR A 334 -17.34 -11.78 -5.00
CA THR A 334 -18.80 -11.79 -5.15
C THR A 334 -19.52 -12.55 -4.04
N LYS A 335 -18.83 -13.48 -3.35
CA LYS A 335 -19.43 -14.28 -2.26
C LYS A 335 -19.68 -13.50 -0.97
N ILE A 336 -19.06 -12.34 -0.80
CA ILE A 336 -19.24 -11.48 0.38
C ILE A 336 -19.49 -10.03 -0.05
N PRO A 337 -20.25 -9.24 0.74
CA PRO A 337 -20.41 -7.81 0.49
C PRO A 337 -19.07 -7.06 0.43
N VAL A 338 -18.80 -6.45 -0.73
CA VAL A 338 -17.71 -5.49 -0.92
C VAL A 338 -18.32 -4.15 -1.29
N VAL A 339 -18.02 -3.11 -0.51
CA VAL A 339 -18.52 -1.75 -0.73
C VAL A 339 -17.36 -0.81 -0.92
N SER A 340 -17.40 0.02 -1.95
CA SER A 340 -16.41 1.08 -2.14
C SER A 340 -16.87 2.37 -1.46
N HIS A 341 -15.97 2.95 -0.68
CA HIS A 341 -16.07 4.33 -0.24
C HIS A 341 -15.01 5.11 -1.02
N ILE A 342 -15.46 6.09 -1.81
CA ILE A 342 -14.59 6.96 -2.60
C ILE A 342 -14.95 8.41 -2.27
N PRO A 343 -13.98 9.27 -1.90
CA PRO A 343 -14.26 10.66 -1.60
C PRO A 343 -14.82 11.38 -2.85
N LYS A 344 -15.75 12.31 -2.62
CA LYS A 344 -16.32 13.10 -3.72
C LYS A 344 -15.31 14.14 -4.20
N LEU A 345 -15.20 14.31 -5.52
CA LEU A 345 -14.49 15.45 -6.10
C LEU A 345 -15.28 16.73 -5.83
N LEU A 346 -14.62 17.74 -5.29
CA LEU A 346 -15.18 19.08 -5.22
C LEU A 346 -14.98 19.80 -6.55
N GLU A 347 -15.74 20.88 -6.76
CA GLU A 347 -15.65 21.67 -7.99
C GLU A 347 -14.21 22.13 -8.26
N GLY A 348 -13.69 21.82 -9.44
CA GLY A 348 -12.32 22.14 -9.87
C GLY A 348 -11.25 21.14 -9.43
N GLN A 349 -11.58 20.09 -8.67
CA GLN A 349 -10.64 19.02 -8.32
C GLN A 349 -10.67 17.88 -9.35
N VAL A 350 -9.49 17.40 -9.72
CA VAL A 350 -9.31 16.22 -10.60
C VAL A 350 -9.03 14.93 -9.82
N LYS A 351 -8.72 15.05 -8.53
CA LYS A 351 -8.50 13.94 -7.60
C LYS A 351 -8.89 14.35 -6.18
N ALA A 352 -9.23 13.38 -5.34
CA ALA A 352 -9.45 13.58 -3.90
C ALA A 352 -8.99 12.34 -3.13
N ASP A 353 -8.28 12.55 -2.02
CA ASP A 353 -7.96 11.52 -1.03
C ASP A 353 -8.72 11.78 0.28
N TRP A 354 -8.65 10.83 1.21
CA TRP A 354 -9.35 10.97 2.50
C TRP A 354 -8.76 12.05 3.40
N ASN A 355 -7.46 12.34 3.28
CA ASN A 355 -6.80 13.39 4.07
C ASN A 355 -7.24 14.79 3.63
N GLU A 356 -7.30 15.06 2.34
CA GLU A 356 -7.82 16.30 1.77
C GLU A 356 -9.30 16.46 2.09
N THR A 357 -10.09 15.37 2.01
CA THR A 357 -11.49 15.37 2.43
C THR A 357 -11.65 15.79 3.90
N LEU A 358 -10.84 15.22 4.80
CA LEU A 358 -10.83 15.60 6.22
C LEU A 358 -10.51 17.08 6.39
N LYS A 359 -9.48 17.59 5.72
CA LYS A 359 -9.09 19.01 5.80
C LYS A 359 -10.22 19.92 5.33
N VAL A 360 -10.90 19.58 4.24
CA VAL A 360 -12.05 20.37 3.76
C VAL A 360 -13.20 20.36 4.76
N VAL A 361 -13.56 19.18 5.29
CA VAL A 361 -14.67 19.04 6.26
C VAL A 361 -14.39 19.82 7.54
N LYS A 362 -13.15 19.84 8.01
CA LYS A 362 -12.73 20.54 9.23
C LYS A 362 -12.33 22.00 9.02
N SER A 363 -12.15 22.43 7.78
CA SER A 363 -11.91 23.84 7.49
C SER A 363 -13.13 24.65 7.96
N PRO A 364 -12.94 25.78 8.67
CA PRO A 364 -14.05 26.65 8.99
C PRO A 364 -14.76 26.99 7.68
N LYS A 365 -16.06 26.71 7.56
CA LYS A 365 -16.85 27.21 6.43
C LYS A 365 -16.59 28.71 6.37
N LYS A 366 -15.86 29.20 5.35
CA LYS A 366 -15.80 30.64 5.10
C LYS A 366 -17.25 31.06 4.95
N ALA A 367 -17.75 31.88 5.87
CA ALA A 367 -19.03 32.54 5.66
C ALA A 367 -19.00 33.14 4.25
N PRO A 368 -20.09 33.06 3.48
CA PRO A 368 -20.11 33.67 2.16
C PRO A 368 -19.68 35.12 2.31
N LYS A 369 -18.55 35.49 1.69
CA LYS A 369 -18.00 36.84 1.79
C LYS A 369 -19.12 37.82 1.51
N ASN A 370 -19.40 38.69 2.48
CA ASN A 370 -20.46 39.68 2.32
C ASN A 370 -20.09 40.63 1.16
N ALA A 371 -21.07 41.38 0.65
CA ALA A 371 -20.86 42.26 -0.51
C ALA A 371 -19.72 43.27 -0.28
N PHE A 372 -19.42 43.58 0.98
CA PHE A 372 -18.33 44.45 1.39
C PHE A 372 -16.95 43.80 1.21
N GLU A 373 -16.75 42.58 1.72
CA GLU A 373 -15.50 41.82 1.56
C GLU A 373 -15.19 41.51 0.09
N LYS A 374 -16.23 41.20 -0.71
CA LYS A 374 -16.08 41.01 -2.17
C LYS A 374 -15.69 42.29 -2.90
N ARG A 375 -16.06 43.47 -2.39
CA ARG A 375 -15.64 44.77 -2.93
C ARG A 375 -14.21 45.10 -2.52
N LEU A 376 -13.80 44.70 -1.31
CA LEU A 376 -12.46 44.93 -0.78
C LEU A 376 -11.38 44.17 -1.59
N ASP A 377 -11.66 42.94 -2.00
CA ASP A 377 -10.76 42.13 -2.85
C ASP A 377 -10.63 42.66 -4.29
N LYS A 378 -11.61 43.45 -4.75
CA LYS A 378 -11.63 44.04 -6.10
C LYS A 378 -11.00 45.43 -6.17
N LEU A 379 -10.58 45.99 -5.04
CA LEU A 379 -9.92 47.28 -5.02
C LEU A 379 -8.46 47.13 -5.50
N PRO A 380 -8.02 47.92 -6.50
CA PRO A 380 -6.63 47.91 -6.92
C PRO A 380 -5.73 48.36 -5.77
N THR A 381 -4.58 47.70 -5.59
CA THR A 381 -3.65 47.86 -4.46
C THR A 381 -3.17 49.30 -4.24
N SER A 382 -3.31 50.16 -5.25
CA SER A 382 -3.05 51.61 -5.18
C SER A 382 -4.03 52.38 -4.30
N SER A 383 -5.28 51.91 -4.18
CA SER A 383 -6.35 52.58 -3.41
C SER A 383 -6.25 52.34 -1.89
N LEU A 384 -5.62 51.24 -1.45
CA LEU A 384 -5.38 50.94 -0.04
C LEU A 384 -4.30 51.85 0.58
N LYS A 385 -3.34 52.33 -0.22
CA LYS A 385 -2.30 53.27 0.22
C LYS A 385 -2.82 54.70 0.43
N ALA A 386 -3.84 55.12 -0.33
CA ALA A 386 -4.44 56.46 -0.17
C ALA A 386 -5.18 56.60 1.16
N SER A 387 -5.86 55.55 1.63
CA SER A 387 -6.62 55.55 2.89
C SER A 387 -5.74 55.55 4.15
N GLN A 388 -4.50 55.05 4.08
CA GLN A 388 -3.56 55.09 5.19
C GLN A 388 -2.97 56.50 5.41
N ASN A 389 -2.76 57.28 4.34
CA ASN A 389 -2.23 58.65 4.44
C ASN A 389 -3.26 59.66 5.01
N VAL A 390 -4.57 59.44 4.79
CA VAL A 390 -5.63 60.31 5.34
C VAL A 390 -5.76 60.14 6.86
N ASN A 391 -5.65 58.91 7.37
CA ASN A 391 -5.74 58.64 8.81
C ASN A 391 -4.53 59.13 9.62
N GLN A 392 -3.35 59.23 8.99
CA GLN A 392 -2.17 59.82 9.63
C GLN A 392 -2.27 61.35 9.70
N THR A 393 -2.92 61.98 8.71
CA THR A 393 -3.17 63.43 8.68
C THR A 393 -4.23 63.87 9.70
N LEU A 394 -5.21 63.01 10.01
CA LEU A 394 -6.25 63.29 11.02
C LEU A 394 -5.75 63.10 12.47
N LYS A 395 -4.84 62.14 12.73
CA LYS A 395 -4.21 61.98 14.06
C LYS A 395 -3.24 63.11 14.42
N ASN A 396 -2.60 63.76 13.45
CA ASN A 396 -1.73 64.91 13.71
C ASN A 396 -2.49 66.22 13.96
N LYS A 397 -3.79 66.31 13.62
CA LYS A 397 -4.62 67.48 13.92
C LYS A 397 -5.31 67.46 15.30
N SER A 398 -5.28 66.32 16.00
CA SER A 398 -5.93 66.17 17.32
C SER A 398 -5.02 66.47 18.52
N ASN A 399 -3.73 66.80 18.30
CA ASN A 399 -2.74 67.06 19.35
C ASN A 399 -2.32 68.54 19.50
N ILE A 400 -3.15 69.51 19.09
CA ILE A 400 -2.84 70.94 19.30
C ILE A 400 -3.97 71.63 20.08
N LYS A 401 -3.63 71.95 21.33
CA LYS A 401 -4.18 72.96 22.27
C LYS A 401 -5.55 72.72 22.93
N LEU A 402 -5.50 72.47 24.24
CA LEU A 402 -6.09 73.35 25.25
C LEU A 402 -5.01 73.66 26.29
N GLY A 403 -4.45 74.86 26.20
CA GLY A 403 -3.86 75.59 27.32
C GLY A 403 -4.81 76.74 27.65
#